data_AF-A0AAQ4DPJ7-F1
#
_entry.id   AF-A0AAQ4DPJ7-F1
#
_cell.length_a   1.000
_cell.length_b   1.000
_cell.length_c   1.000
_cell.angle_alpha   90.00
_cell.angle_beta   90.00
_cell.angle_gamma   90.00
#
_symmetry.space_group_name_H-M   'P 1'
#
loop_
_entity.id
_entity.type
_entity.pdbx_description
1 polymer ?
#
loop_
_entity_poly.entity_id
_entity_poly.type
_entity_poly.pdbx_seq_one_letter_code
_entity_poly.pdbx_strand_id
1 'polypeptide(L)' 'MADDDVARFVREQGRFQRVFSFLTVQWMADQRHAMRNIEALMAPGGECFLLFSARLNAHEVLMAVKNSPRWSKYSQ' A
#
# COMPACT_ATOMS: atom_id res chain seq x y z
N MET A 1 12.31 12.45 -5.80
CA MET A 1 12.76 11.85 -4.53
C MET A 1 12.36 10.38 -4.44
N ALA A 2 11.08 10.01 -4.57
CA ALA A 2 10.64 8.61 -4.54
C ALA A 2 11.18 7.73 -5.70
N ASP A 3 11.28 8.27 -6.92
CA ASP A 3 11.86 7.52 -8.06
C ASP A 3 13.32 7.13 -7.82
N ASP A 4 14.05 7.95 -7.05
CA ASP A 4 15.48 7.74 -6.78
C ASP A 4 15.69 6.62 -5.74
N ASP A 5 14.77 6.51 -4.77
CA ASP A 5 14.76 5.41 -3.80
C ASP A 5 14.48 4.06 -4.46
N VAL A 6 13.51 4.00 -5.38
CA VAL A 6 13.21 2.77 -6.13
C VAL A 6 14.39 2.38 -7.01
N ALA A 7 14.97 3.34 -7.73
CA ALA A 7 16.14 3.08 -8.56
C ALA A 7 17.34 2.58 -7.74
N ARG A 8 17.59 3.17 -6.56
CA ARG A 8 18.61 2.68 -5.62
C ARG A 8 18.31 1.26 -5.17
N PHE A 9 17.07 0.98 -4.76
CA PHE A 9 16.67 -0.34 -4.29
C PHE A 9 16.85 -1.42 -5.37
N VAL A 10 16.48 -1.11 -6.61
CA VAL A 10 16.70 -2.03 -7.74
C VAL A 10 18.19 -2.28 -8.00
N ARG A 11 19.06 -1.28 -7.84
CA ARG A 11 20.51 -1.48 -7.98
C ARG A 11 21.08 -2.38 -6.89
N GLU A 12 20.58 -2.26 -5.66
CA GLU A 12 21.08 -3.01 -4.50
C GLU A 12 20.51 -4.42 -4.41
N GLN A 13 19.23 -4.60 -4.73
CA GLN A 13 18.49 -5.85 -4.52
C GLN A 13 18.10 -6.57 -5.81
N GLY A 14 18.25 -5.91 -6.96
CA GLY A 14 17.75 -6.40 -8.24
C GLY A 14 16.24 -6.17 -8.42
N ARG A 15 15.73 -6.71 -9.53
CA ARG A 15 14.29 -6.74 -9.86
C ARG A 15 13.70 -8.09 -9.46
N PHE A 16 12.41 -8.10 -9.14
CA PHE A 16 11.72 -9.26 -8.58
C PHE A 16 10.88 -9.98 -9.64
N GLN A 17 10.98 -11.30 -9.70
CA GLN A 17 10.11 -12.09 -10.59
C GLN A 17 8.67 -12.18 -10.05
N ARG A 18 8.48 -12.03 -8.74
CA ARG A 18 7.15 -12.05 -8.10
C ARG A 18 7.06 -10.97 -7.04
N VAL A 19 6.06 -10.11 -7.14
CA VAL A 19 5.75 -9.08 -6.14
C VAL A 19 4.38 -9.36 -5.53
N PHE A 20 4.33 -9.43 -4.21
CA PHE A 20 3.10 -9.62 -3.45
C PHE A 20 2.85 -8.43 -2.55
N SER A 21 1.60 -7.98 -2.48
CA SER A 21 1.19 -6.96 -1.52
C SER A 21 -0.19 -7.26 -0.98
N PHE A 22 -0.32 -7.21 0.35
CA PHE A 22 -1.56 -7.53 1.05
C PHE A 22 -1.98 -6.36 1.93
N LEU A 23 -3.09 -5.74 1.56
CA LEU A 23 -3.78 -4.69 2.29
C LEU A 23 -2.89 -3.47 2.62
N THR A 24 -1.96 -3.10 1.72
CA THR A 24 -1.11 -1.91 1.90
C THR A 24 -1.40 -0.78 0.90
N VAL A 25 -1.67 -1.11 -0.37
CA VAL A 25 -1.77 -0.11 -1.47
C VAL A 25 -2.92 0.86 -1.26
N GLN A 26 -4.02 0.44 -0.63
CA GLN A 26 -5.17 1.31 -0.37
C GLN A 26 -4.87 2.47 0.60
N TRP A 27 -3.77 2.39 1.37
CA TRP A 27 -3.34 3.45 2.27
C TRP A 27 -2.44 4.49 1.60
N MET A 28 -2.00 4.25 0.37
CA MET A 28 -1.13 5.16 -0.35
C MET A 28 -1.93 6.38 -0.83
N ALA A 29 -1.44 7.58 -0.53
CA ALA A 29 -2.07 8.83 -0.96
C ALA A 29 -2.09 8.96 -2.50
N ASP A 30 -1.02 8.55 -3.17
CA ASP A 30 -0.96 8.43 -4.62
C ASP A 30 -0.76 6.96 -5.04
N GLN A 31 -1.88 6.28 -5.24
CA GLN A 31 -1.90 4.88 -5.67
C GLN A 31 -1.28 4.70 -7.06
N ARG A 32 -1.39 5.68 -7.97
CA ARG A 32 -0.80 5.56 -9.32
C ARG A 32 0.72 5.60 -9.25
N HIS A 33 1.27 6.48 -8.43
CA HIS A 33 2.71 6.51 -8.19
C HIS A 33 3.20 5.22 -7.51
N ALA A 34 2.48 4.70 -6.52
CA ALA A 34 2.80 3.42 -5.90
C ALA A 34 2.82 2.25 -6.90
N MET A 35 1.85 2.20 -7.81
CA MET A 35 1.80 1.17 -8.86
C MET A 35 2.96 1.27 -9.84
N ARG A 36 3.38 2.48 -10.23
CA ARG A 36 4.58 2.70 -11.06
C ARG A 36 5.86 2.23 -10.36
N ASN A 37 5.95 2.46 -9.05
CA ASN A 37 7.08 1.98 -8.26
C ASN A 37 7.11 0.45 -8.21
N ILE A 38 5.95 -0.20 -8.03
CA ILE A 38 5.83 -1.66 -8.10
C ILE A 38 6.26 -2.20 -9.48
N GLU A 39 5.82 -1.57 -10.56
CA GLU A 39 6.23 -1.93 -11.93
C GLU A 39 7.76 -1.84 -12.12
N ALA A 40 8.37 -0.76 -11.63
CA ALA A 40 9.83 -0.57 -11.71
C ALA A 40 10.61 -1.65 -10.92
N LEU A 41 10.03 -2.17 -9.85
CA LEU A 41 10.60 -3.27 -9.05
C LEU A 41 10.48 -4.63 -9.75
N MET A 42 9.49 -4.84 -10.61
CA MET A 42 9.24 -6.14 -11.24
C MET A 42 10.23 -6.42 -12.36
N ALA A 43 10.73 -7.65 -12.48
CA ALA A 43 11.54 -8.09 -13.62
C ALA A 43 10.67 -8.22 -14.90
N PRO A 44 11.26 -8.17 -16.11
CA PRO A 44 10.54 -8.48 -17.34
C PRO A 44 9.86 -9.86 -17.27
N GLY A 45 8.57 -9.93 -17.59
CA GLY A 45 7.77 -11.15 -17.46
C GLY A 45 7.48 -11.58 -16.01
N GLY A 46 7.76 -10.72 -15.02
CA GLY A 46 7.41 -10.95 -13.62
C GLY A 46 5.91 -10.86 -13.36
N GLU A 47 5.48 -11.46 -12.26
CA GLU A 47 4.09 -11.51 -11.84
C GLU A 47 3.86 -10.61 -10.62
N CYS A 48 2.69 -9.99 -10.56
CA CYS A 48 2.27 -9.17 -9.43
C CYS A 48 0.92 -9.63 -8.93
N PHE A 49 0.83 -9.88 -7.62
CA PHE A 49 -0.44 -10.16 -6.96
C PHE A 49 -0.68 -9.14 -5.85
N LEU A 50 -1.76 -8.38 -6.01
CA LEU A 50 -2.14 -7.31 -5.09
C LEU A 50 -3.52 -7.63 -4.51
N LEU A 51 -3.59 -7.78 -3.19
CA LEU A 51 -4.83 -7.83 -2.46
C LEU A 51 -5.01 -6.48 -1.76
N PHE A 52 -6.02 -5.70 -2.14
CA PHE A 52 -6.32 -4.43 -1.48
C PHE A 52 -7.82 -4.16 -1.46
N SER A 53 -8.25 -3.29 -0.56
CA SER A 53 -9.64 -2.85 -0.50
C SER A 53 -9.85 -1.65 -1.40
N ALA A 54 -10.65 -1.80 -2.45
CA ALA A 54 -10.94 -0.71 -3.40
C ALA A 54 -11.72 0.46 -2.76
N ARG A 55 -12.55 0.15 -1.76
CA ARG A 55 -13.21 1.12 -0.88
C ARG A 55 -13.02 0.64 0.53
N LEU A 56 -12.17 1.33 1.27
CA LEU A 56 -11.95 1.04 2.67
C LEU A 56 -12.53 2.19 3.48
N ASN A 57 -13.80 2.07 3.86
CA ASN A 57 -14.42 2.95 4.83
C ASN A 57 -13.82 2.76 6.24
N ALA A 58 -12.73 1.99 6.41
CA ALA A 58 -12.17 1.68 7.72
C ALA A 58 -11.85 2.94 8.51
N HIS A 59 -11.43 4.04 7.87
CA HIS A 59 -11.29 5.32 8.54
C HIS A 59 -12.65 5.86 9.03
N GLU A 60 -13.68 5.87 8.19
CA GLU A 60 -15.04 6.30 8.56
C GLU A 60 -15.64 5.41 9.66
N VAL A 61 -15.43 4.10 9.58
CA VAL A 61 -15.85 3.10 10.56
C VAL A 61 -15.07 3.29 11.86
N LEU A 62 -13.75 3.48 11.82
CA LEU A 62 -12.96 3.77 13.02
C LEU A 62 -13.42 5.07 13.67
N MET A 63 -13.67 6.12 12.89
CA MET A 63 -14.15 7.40 13.42
C MET A 63 -15.56 7.26 13.98
N ALA A 64 -16.45 6.51 13.33
CA ALA A 64 -17.79 6.22 13.85
C ALA A 64 -17.73 5.42 15.15
N VAL A 65 -16.83 4.44 15.27
CA VAL A 65 -16.61 3.67 16.49
C VAL A 65 -16.00 4.54 17.59
N LYS A 66 -14.99 5.34 17.26
CA LYS A 66 -14.34 6.28 18.20
C LYS A 66 -15.35 7.27 18.79
N ASN A 67 -16.22 7.82 17.95
CA ASN A 67 -17.22 8.80 18.34
C ASN A 67 -18.51 8.17 18.91
N SER A 68 -18.60 6.84 18.97
CA SER A 68 -19.74 6.13 19.54
C SER A 68 -19.73 6.20 21.08
N PRO A 69 -20.85 6.56 21.73
CA PRO A 69 -20.95 6.56 23.19
C PRO A 69 -20.64 5.19 23.83
N ARG A 70 -20.86 4.10 23.09
CA ARG A 70 -20.62 2.73 23.55
C ARG A 70 -19.14 2.40 23.69
N TRP A 71 -18.30 2.98 22.84
CA TRP A 71 -16.89 2.61 22.68
C TRP A 71 -15.92 3.75 23.03
N SER A 72 -16.43 4.94 23.36
CA SER A 72 -15.64 6.12 23.74
C SER A 72 -14.69 5.89 24.92
N LYS A 73 -14.99 4.96 25.83
CA LYS A 73 -14.09 4.60 26.94
C LYS A 73 -12.76 3.96 26.49
N TYR A 74 -12.64 3.55 25.23
CA TYR A 74 -11.43 2.92 24.68
C TYR A 74 -10.72 3.81 23.65
N SER A 75 -11.13 5.07 23.47
CA SER A 75 -10.63 5.95 22.40
C SER A 75 -9.36 6.75 22.76
N GLN A 76 -8.60 6.33 23.77
CA GLN A 76 -7.38 7.02 24.23
C GLN A 76 -6.18 6.74 23.35
#